data_AF-A0AAW0JUG3-F1
#
_entry.id   AF-A0AAW0JUG3-F1
#
_cell.length_a   1.000
_cell.length_b   1.000
_cell.length_c   1.000
_cell.angle_alpha   90.00
_cell.angle_beta   90.00
_cell.angle_gamma   90.00
#
_symmetry.space_group_name_H-M   'P 1'
#
loop_
_entity.id
_entity.type
_entity.pdbx_description
1 polymer ?
#
loop_
_entity_poly.entity_id
_entity_poly.type
_entity_poly.pdbx_seq_one_letter_code
_entity_poly.pdbx_strand_id
1 'polypeptide(L)'
;MAWFRNLAQVSSSSLKKQHHHHIHPFSLLSPLASSLSHSHYTTEAPPTQYAGLGPTRPEEKPRVVVLGSGWAGCRFMKGIDTNIYDVVCVSPRNHMVFTPLLASTCVGTLEFRSVAEPIGQIQPAISREPGSYFFLSNCTAIDVDNHMVHCQTVTDGVDTLDQWKFKISYDKLVIALGAQPSTFGIHGVEEHATFLREVYHAQEIRRKLLLNLMLSDMPGISEEDKRRLLHCVVVGGGPTGVEFSGELSDFIMKDVHQRYSHVKDYIRVTLIEANDILSSFDDRLRQYATKQLTKSGVQLVRGIVKDVKAQKLILNDGTEVPYGLLVWSTGVGPSSLVNSLKIPKSPGGRIGVDEWLRIPSVQDVFSIGDCSGFLESTGKPTLPALAQVAERQGKYLANLINNIGKAGGGHANSSNGMELGQPFVYRHLGSMATIGRYKALVDLRQNKESKGLSLAGFTSWFIWRSAYLSRVISWRNRFYVAINWLTTMVFGRDISRI
;
A
#
# COMPACT_ATOMS: atom_id res chain seq x y z
N MET A 1 44.07 -16.42 16.14
CA MET A 1 43.98 -17.62 17.00
C MET A 1 43.37 -17.23 18.32
N ALA A 2 42.58 -18.13 18.90
CA ALA A 2 41.79 -18.00 20.14
C ALA A 2 40.55 -17.10 20.05
N TRP A 3 39.39 -17.72 19.85
CA TRP A 3 38.13 -17.52 20.60
C TRP A 3 37.02 -18.38 19.95
N PHE A 4 37.15 -19.70 20.09
CA PHE A 4 36.07 -20.67 19.85
C PHE A 4 36.27 -21.81 20.84
N ARG A 5 35.54 -21.78 21.96
CA ARG A 5 35.28 -22.91 22.86
C ARG A 5 34.35 -22.43 23.97
N ASN A 6 33.09 -22.81 23.87
CA ASN A 6 32.26 -23.31 24.97
C ASN A 6 30.80 -23.32 24.52
N LEU A 7 30.26 -24.54 24.34
CA LEU A 7 29.02 -25.01 24.97
C LEU A 7 28.58 -26.31 24.27
N ALA A 8 29.14 -27.42 24.73
CA ALA A 8 28.57 -28.75 24.55
C ALA A 8 28.82 -29.51 25.86
N GLN A 9 27.76 -29.66 26.67
CA GLN A 9 27.53 -30.74 27.63
C GLN A 9 26.43 -30.29 28.61
N VAL A 10 25.21 -30.84 28.47
CA VAL A 10 24.55 -31.58 29.55
C VAL A 10 23.63 -32.62 28.89
N SER A 11 23.83 -33.87 29.28
CA SER A 11 23.07 -35.04 28.86
C SER A 11 22.24 -35.57 30.04
N SER A 12 21.04 -36.05 29.71
CA SER A 12 20.32 -37.22 30.25
C SER A 12 19.88 -37.28 31.72
N SER A 13 18.56 -37.42 31.88
CA SER A 13 17.81 -38.50 32.58
C SER A 13 16.43 -37.92 32.96
N SER A 14 15.28 -38.59 32.94
CA SER A 14 14.93 -39.99 33.14
C SER A 14 13.51 -40.24 32.61
N LEU A 15 13.26 -41.42 32.05
CA LEU A 15 11.95 -41.97 31.69
C LEU A 15 11.34 -42.71 32.89
N LYS A 16 10.03 -42.58 33.11
CA LYS A 16 9.18 -43.68 33.65
C LYS A 16 7.70 -43.50 33.31
N LYS A 17 7.12 -44.54 32.72
CA LYS A 17 5.69 -44.81 32.48
C LYS A 17 5.05 -45.43 33.74
N GLN A 18 3.71 -45.29 33.90
CA GLN A 18 2.71 -46.39 34.09
C GLN A 18 1.33 -45.81 34.50
N HIS A 19 0.25 -46.09 33.73
CA HIS A 19 -0.94 -46.96 34.03
C HIS A 19 -1.98 -46.34 35.02
N HIS A 20 -3.31 -46.60 35.01
CA HIS A 20 -4.40 -46.99 34.09
C HIS A 20 -5.67 -47.11 35.00
N HIS A 21 -6.90 -46.93 34.47
CA HIS A 21 -8.23 -47.37 35.01
C HIS A 21 -8.84 -46.60 36.22
N HIS A 22 -10.16 -46.48 36.49
CA HIS A 22 -11.46 -46.79 35.84
C HIS A 22 -12.60 -46.08 36.67
N ILE A 23 -13.67 -45.59 35.99
CA ILE A 23 -15.14 -45.73 36.22
C ILE A 23 -15.84 -45.41 37.59
N HIS A 24 -16.73 -44.37 37.60
CA HIS A 24 -18.15 -44.18 38.10
C HIS A 24 -18.69 -44.82 39.44
N PRO A 25 -19.91 -44.47 39.99
CA PRO A 25 -20.81 -43.28 39.91
C PRO A 25 -21.59 -42.89 41.24
N PHE A 26 -22.50 -41.89 41.13
CA PHE A 26 -23.76 -41.63 41.89
C PHE A 26 -23.78 -41.44 43.43
N SER A 27 -24.35 -40.31 43.89
CA SER A 27 -25.47 -40.33 44.86
C SER A 27 -26.24 -39.00 44.91
N LEU A 28 -27.57 -39.14 44.96
CA LEU A 28 -28.61 -38.13 45.10
C LEU A 28 -28.74 -37.65 46.55
N LEU A 29 -29.25 -36.43 46.76
CA LEU A 29 -30.35 -36.11 47.69
C LEU A 29 -30.66 -34.59 47.67
N SER A 30 -31.86 -34.24 47.21
CA SER A 30 -32.62 -33.05 47.68
C SER A 30 -33.56 -33.53 48.81
N PRO A 31 -34.13 -32.66 49.68
CA PRO A 31 -35.32 -31.90 49.23
C PRO A 31 -35.58 -30.52 49.91
N LEU A 32 -36.52 -29.80 49.29
CA LEU A 32 -37.54 -28.87 49.84
C LEU A 32 -37.19 -27.41 50.21
N ALA A 33 -37.65 -26.54 49.30
CA ALA A 33 -38.59 -25.42 49.51
C ALA A 33 -38.17 -24.18 50.30
N SER A 34 -38.12 -23.04 49.60
CA SER A 34 -39.01 -21.90 49.88
C SER A 34 -38.93 -20.85 48.76
N SER A 35 -40.10 -20.48 48.28
CA SER A 35 -40.42 -19.42 47.33
C SER A 35 -39.93 -18.03 47.77
N LEU A 36 -39.30 -17.27 46.86
CA LEU A 36 -39.32 -15.81 46.89
C LEU A 36 -39.30 -15.28 45.45
N SER A 37 -40.40 -14.61 45.11
CA SER A 37 -40.61 -13.83 43.89
C SER A 37 -39.66 -12.63 43.84
N HIS A 38 -38.87 -12.52 42.77
CA HIS A 38 -38.29 -11.24 42.38
C HIS A 38 -38.52 -10.98 40.89
N SER A 39 -39.25 -9.88 40.67
CA SER A 39 -39.49 -9.15 39.43
C SER A 39 -38.27 -9.10 38.51
N HIS A 40 -38.48 -9.49 37.25
CA HIS A 40 -37.59 -9.18 36.14
C HIS A 40 -37.52 -7.65 35.95
N TYR A 41 -36.47 -7.04 36.48
CA TYR A 41 -35.88 -5.85 35.89
C TYR A 41 -34.62 -6.29 35.16
N THR A 42 -34.77 -6.66 33.88
CA THR A 42 -33.65 -6.63 32.94
C THR A 42 -33.35 -5.17 32.66
N THR A 43 -32.52 -4.56 33.51
CA THR A 43 -31.72 -3.40 33.09
C THR A 43 -30.75 -3.92 32.04
N GLU A 44 -31.11 -3.81 30.77
CA GLU A 44 -30.10 -3.82 29.70
C GLU A 44 -29.10 -2.73 30.06
N ALA A 45 -27.88 -3.15 30.41
CA ALA A 45 -26.76 -2.23 30.52
C ALA A 45 -26.69 -1.47 29.18
N PRO A 46 -26.55 -0.13 29.18
CA PRO A 46 -26.34 0.59 27.93
C PRO A 46 -25.15 -0.07 27.22
N PRO A 47 -25.21 -0.24 25.89
CA PRO A 47 -24.10 -0.87 25.17
C PRO A 47 -22.84 -0.11 25.56
N THR A 48 -21.84 -0.84 26.05
CA THR A 48 -20.53 -0.32 26.47
C THR A 48 -19.98 0.46 25.29
N GLN A 49 -20.21 1.77 25.30
CA GLN A 49 -19.75 2.67 24.26
C GLN A 49 -18.24 2.71 24.48
N TYR A 50 -17.47 1.95 23.69
CA TYR A 50 -16.02 1.95 23.76
C TYR A 50 -15.55 3.38 23.45
N ALA A 51 -15.33 4.15 24.51
CA ALA A 51 -15.02 5.57 24.43
C ALA A 51 -13.70 5.69 23.68
N GLY A 52 -13.75 6.30 22.49
CA GLY A 52 -12.52 6.67 21.82
C GLY A 52 -11.91 7.91 22.47
N LEU A 53 -11.14 8.70 21.72
CA LEU A 53 -10.47 9.86 22.30
C LEU A 53 -11.37 11.09 22.21
N GLY A 54 -11.76 11.65 23.36
CA GLY A 54 -12.51 12.90 23.43
C GLY A 54 -11.69 14.14 23.07
N PRO A 55 -12.30 15.34 23.09
CA PRO A 55 -11.61 16.62 22.88
C PRO A 55 -10.41 16.78 23.82
N THR A 56 -9.36 17.43 23.34
CA THR A 56 -8.18 17.74 24.16
C THR A 56 -8.51 18.84 25.17
N ARG A 57 -7.86 18.77 26.34
CA ARG A 57 -7.97 19.81 27.37
C ARG A 57 -6.94 20.92 27.12
N PRO A 58 -7.15 22.14 27.66
CA PRO A 58 -6.20 23.25 27.47
C PRO A 58 -4.77 22.98 27.95
N GLU A 59 -4.59 22.09 28.93
CA GLU A 59 -3.29 21.68 29.47
C GLU A 59 -2.62 20.53 28.69
N GLU A 60 -3.36 19.86 27.80
CA GLU A 60 -2.87 18.77 26.98
C GLU A 60 -2.23 19.32 25.69
N LYS A 61 -1.30 18.56 25.11
CA LYS A 61 -0.82 18.90 23.77
C LYS A 61 -1.99 18.82 22.77
N PRO A 62 -2.09 19.74 21.81
CA PRO A 62 -3.04 19.60 20.72
C PRO A 62 -2.83 18.29 19.97
N ARG A 63 -3.92 17.65 19.56
CA ARG A 63 -3.92 16.37 18.85
C ARG A 63 -4.02 16.55 17.35
N VAL A 64 -3.06 15.97 16.63
CA VAL A 64 -3.10 15.82 15.18
C VAL A 64 -3.52 14.41 14.81
N VAL A 65 -4.68 14.27 14.18
CA VAL A 65 -5.15 12.99 13.63
C VAL A 65 -4.73 12.87 12.18
N VAL A 66 -4.08 11.76 11.83
CA VAL A 66 -3.63 11.44 10.47
C VAL A 66 -4.38 10.21 9.98
N LEU A 67 -5.18 10.37 8.93
CA LEU A 67 -5.89 9.27 8.28
C LEU A 67 -5.05 8.70 7.14
N GLY A 68 -4.55 7.48 7.31
CA GLY A 68 -3.76 6.76 6.31
C GLY A 68 -2.26 6.72 6.59
N SER A 69 -1.65 5.58 6.26
CA SER A 69 -0.23 5.26 6.48
C SER A 69 0.56 5.12 5.16
N GLY A 70 0.17 5.89 4.14
CA GLY A 70 0.86 5.94 2.85
C GLY A 70 2.00 6.96 2.80
N TRP A 71 2.52 7.23 1.59
CA TRP A 71 3.59 8.20 1.33
C TRP A 71 3.36 9.57 1.99
N ALA A 72 2.17 10.14 1.82
CA ALA A 72 1.84 11.47 2.30
C ALA A 72 1.75 11.50 3.84
N GLY A 73 0.94 10.62 4.43
CA GLY A 73 0.74 10.52 5.87
C GLY A 73 2.02 10.20 6.63
N CYS A 74 2.79 9.21 6.17
CA CYS A 74 4.07 8.86 6.80
C CYS A 74 5.12 9.98 6.66
N ARG A 75 5.17 10.67 5.52
CA ARG A 75 6.10 11.80 5.38
C ARG A 75 5.71 12.99 6.24
N PHE A 76 4.42 13.23 6.43
CA PHE A 76 3.88 14.20 7.37
C PHE A 76 4.24 13.83 8.82
N MET A 77 3.90 12.63 9.26
CA MET A 77 4.20 12.14 10.61
C MET A 77 5.70 12.11 10.92
N LYS A 78 6.57 11.88 9.92
CA LYS A 78 8.02 11.97 10.10
C LYS A 78 8.51 13.39 10.41
N GLY A 79 7.76 14.42 10.00
CA GLY A 79 8.15 15.83 10.11
C GLY A 79 7.40 16.62 11.19
N ILE A 80 6.32 16.08 11.76
CA ILE A 80 5.56 16.77 12.82
C ILE A 80 6.37 16.83 14.11
N ASP A 81 6.29 17.96 14.81
CA ASP A 81 6.99 18.21 16.08
C ASP A 81 6.17 17.66 17.24
N THR A 82 6.61 16.53 17.79
CA THR A 82 5.92 15.82 18.88
C THR A 82 6.15 16.46 20.25
N ASN A 83 6.96 17.53 20.33
CA ASN A 83 7.00 18.37 21.53
C ASN A 83 5.77 19.29 21.61
N ILE A 84 5.18 19.61 20.46
CA ILE A 84 4.01 20.49 20.35
C ILE A 84 2.73 19.67 20.27
N TYR A 85 2.74 18.59 19.48
CA TYR A 85 1.53 17.82 19.18
C TYR A 85 1.60 16.39 19.67
N ASP A 86 0.46 15.86 20.10
CA ASP A 86 0.22 14.43 20.15
C ASP A 86 -0.30 13.92 18.80
N VAL A 87 0.23 12.78 18.33
CA VAL A 87 -0.06 12.26 16.99
C VAL A 87 -0.91 11.01 17.10
N VAL A 88 -2.02 10.98 16.37
CA VAL A 88 -2.88 9.80 16.27
C VAL A 88 -2.98 9.37 14.82
N CYS A 89 -2.47 8.17 14.51
CA CYS A 89 -2.57 7.59 13.18
C CYS A 89 -3.70 6.56 13.13
N VAL A 90 -4.65 6.75 12.22
CA VAL A 90 -5.72 5.79 11.94
C VAL A 90 -5.48 5.20 10.56
N SER A 91 -5.27 3.89 10.50
CA SER A 91 -5.09 3.18 9.23
C SER A 91 -5.44 1.70 9.39
N PRO A 92 -6.00 1.03 8.37
CA PRO A 92 -6.20 -0.41 8.39
C PRO A 92 -4.88 -1.20 8.30
N ARG A 93 -3.72 -0.52 8.29
CA ARG A 93 -2.41 -1.14 8.15
C ARG A 93 -1.32 -0.41 8.91
N ASN A 94 -0.50 -1.16 9.64
CA ASN A 94 0.54 -0.68 10.53
C ASN A 94 1.89 -0.32 9.88
N HIS A 95 1.98 -0.30 8.55
CA HIS A 95 3.21 -0.01 7.83
C HIS A 95 2.96 0.83 6.59
N MET A 96 4.00 1.55 6.16
CA MET A 96 4.09 2.18 4.85
C MET A 96 4.64 1.19 3.83
N VAL A 97 4.10 1.22 2.61
CA VAL A 97 4.64 0.48 1.47
C VAL A 97 5.47 1.42 0.59
N PHE A 98 6.74 1.06 0.36
CA PHE A 98 7.61 1.69 -0.62
C PHE A 98 7.23 1.19 -2.01
N THR A 99 6.12 1.74 -2.52
CA THR A 99 5.47 1.31 -3.77
C THR A 99 6.38 1.22 -5.00
N PRO A 100 7.45 2.02 -5.19
CA PRO A 100 8.31 1.91 -6.38
C PRO A 100 9.11 0.61 -6.50
N LEU A 101 9.26 -0.16 -5.42
CA LEU A 101 9.95 -1.45 -5.44
C LEU A 101 8.99 -2.64 -5.28
N LEU A 102 7.68 -2.39 -5.26
CA LEU A 102 6.68 -3.42 -5.00
C LEU A 102 6.63 -4.47 -6.12
N ALA A 103 6.76 -4.06 -7.38
CA ALA A 103 6.78 -4.96 -8.54
C ALA A 103 7.88 -6.03 -8.42
N SER A 104 9.07 -5.65 -7.96
CA SER A 104 10.20 -6.57 -7.74
C SER A 104 9.92 -7.64 -6.68
N THR A 105 8.98 -7.40 -5.76
CA THR A 105 8.62 -8.41 -4.74
C THR A 105 7.70 -9.51 -5.27
N CYS A 106 6.99 -9.26 -6.37
CA CYS A 106 6.03 -10.21 -6.95
C CYS A 106 6.72 -11.45 -7.54
N VAL A 107 7.99 -11.34 -7.93
CA VAL A 107 8.77 -12.44 -8.52
C VAL A 107 9.92 -12.90 -7.63
N GLY A 108 10.14 -12.25 -6.48
CA GLY A 108 11.25 -12.58 -5.57
C GLY A 108 12.60 -11.96 -5.88
N THR A 109 12.63 -10.88 -6.66
CA THR A 109 13.83 -10.03 -6.78
C THR A 109 14.13 -9.28 -5.47
N LEU A 110 13.07 -8.95 -4.72
CA LEU A 110 13.12 -8.39 -3.38
C LEU A 110 12.14 -9.13 -2.49
N GLU A 111 12.43 -9.19 -1.20
CA GLU A 111 11.48 -9.72 -0.23
C GLU A 111 10.47 -8.66 0.23
N PHE A 112 9.26 -9.11 0.58
CA PHE A 112 8.14 -8.23 0.97
C PHE A 112 8.50 -7.26 2.10
N ARG A 113 9.30 -7.72 3.07
CA ARG A 113 9.75 -6.90 4.20
C ARG A 113 10.73 -5.79 3.80
N SER A 114 11.38 -5.88 2.64
CA SER A 114 12.28 -4.83 2.15
C SER A 114 11.54 -3.57 1.69
N VAL A 115 10.26 -3.69 1.36
CA VAL A 115 9.43 -2.58 0.89
C VAL A 115 8.38 -2.15 1.91
N ALA A 116 8.34 -2.76 3.09
CA ALA A 116 7.42 -2.41 4.17
C ALA A 116 8.16 -1.74 5.34
N GLU A 117 7.69 -0.57 5.78
CA GLU A 117 8.28 0.16 6.91
C GLU A 117 7.21 0.39 8.00
N PRO A 118 7.36 -0.20 9.20
CA PRO A 118 6.39 -0.02 10.28
C PRO A 118 6.23 1.45 10.69
N ILE A 119 4.99 1.90 10.91
CA ILE A 119 4.70 3.31 11.22
C ILE A 119 5.38 3.74 12.53
N GLY A 120 5.42 2.85 13.53
CA GLY A 120 6.10 3.13 14.81
C GLY A 120 7.61 3.33 14.68
N GLN A 121 8.23 2.98 13.55
CA GLN A 121 9.63 3.34 13.27
C GLN A 121 9.75 4.70 12.58
N ILE A 122 8.74 5.08 11.79
CA ILE A 122 8.68 6.38 11.12
C ILE A 122 8.38 7.50 12.12
N GLN A 123 7.45 7.25 13.03
CA GLN A 123 7.06 8.15 14.12
C GLN A 123 7.06 7.36 15.44
N PRO A 124 8.17 7.33 16.19
CA PRO A 124 8.24 6.59 17.45
C PRO A 124 7.26 7.06 18.54
N ALA A 125 6.77 8.30 18.47
CA ALA A 125 5.87 8.85 19.49
C ALA A 125 4.59 8.05 19.63
N ILE A 126 4.02 7.52 18.53
CA ILE A 126 2.81 6.67 18.57
C ILE A 126 3.00 5.33 19.31
N SER A 127 4.23 5.02 19.75
CA SER A 127 4.55 3.84 20.55
C SER A 127 5.21 4.16 21.89
N ARG A 128 5.52 5.44 22.17
CA ARG A 128 6.33 5.86 23.32
C ARG A 128 5.69 6.95 24.15
N GLU A 129 4.94 7.86 23.52
CA GLU A 129 4.29 8.98 24.18
C GLU A 129 2.87 8.58 24.59
N PRO A 130 2.43 8.90 25.82
CA PRO A 130 1.14 8.45 26.33
C PRO A 130 -0.07 9.04 25.60
N GLY A 131 0.07 10.21 24.99
CA GLY A 131 -1.01 10.90 24.24
C GLY A 131 -1.03 10.57 22.73
N SER A 132 -0.06 9.81 22.23
CA SER A 132 0.09 9.47 20.81
C SER A 132 -0.24 8.01 20.55
N TYR A 133 -0.95 7.73 19.46
CA TYR A 133 -1.53 6.40 19.21
C TYR A 133 -1.43 5.97 17.75
N PHE A 134 -1.37 4.66 17.54
CA PHE A 134 -1.76 4.02 16.27
C PHE A 134 -3.00 3.17 16.50
N PHE A 135 -4.05 3.44 15.73
CA PHE A 135 -5.26 2.64 15.72
C PHE A 135 -5.38 1.85 14.41
N LEU A 136 -5.39 0.52 14.53
CA LEU A 136 -5.65 -0.39 13.43
C LEU A 136 -7.14 -0.37 13.09
N SER A 137 -7.55 0.55 12.23
CA SER A 137 -8.96 0.85 11.99
C SER A 137 -9.18 1.54 10.65
N ASN A 138 -10.37 1.35 10.08
CA ASN A 138 -10.85 2.15 8.95
C ASN A 138 -11.51 3.43 9.48
N CYS A 139 -11.28 4.55 8.80
CA CYS A 139 -12.15 5.72 8.94
C CYS A 139 -13.43 5.46 8.13
N THR A 140 -14.58 5.72 8.72
CA THR A 140 -15.90 5.46 8.11
C THR A 140 -16.69 6.74 7.86
N ALA A 141 -16.44 7.79 8.65
CA ALA A 141 -17.01 9.12 8.46
C ALA A 141 -16.12 10.18 9.12
N ILE A 142 -16.25 11.43 8.66
CA ILE A 142 -15.61 12.60 9.24
C ILE A 142 -16.71 13.59 9.60
N ASP A 143 -16.82 13.91 10.88
CA ASP A 143 -17.72 14.92 11.43
C ASP A 143 -16.92 16.21 11.62
N VAL A 144 -17.00 17.06 10.59
CA VAL A 144 -16.23 18.30 10.52
C VAL A 144 -16.75 19.37 11.48
N ASP A 145 -18.05 19.34 11.79
CA ASP A 145 -18.69 20.32 12.66
C ASP A 145 -18.30 20.10 14.13
N ASN A 146 -18.16 18.84 14.54
CA ASN A 146 -17.77 18.48 15.90
C ASN A 146 -16.28 18.11 16.05
N HIS A 147 -15.46 18.33 15.02
CA HIS A 147 -14.03 17.98 15.00
C HIS A 147 -13.74 16.51 15.39
N MET A 148 -14.46 15.56 14.79
CA MET A 148 -14.34 14.13 15.09
C MET A 148 -14.20 13.26 13.85
N VAL A 149 -13.49 12.14 13.99
CA VAL A 149 -13.50 11.04 13.00
C VAL A 149 -14.17 9.81 13.59
N HIS A 150 -14.95 9.10 12.77
CA HIS A 150 -15.60 7.86 13.12
C HIS A 150 -14.77 6.69 12.59
N CYS A 151 -14.38 5.80 13.49
CA CYS A 151 -13.51 4.68 13.20
C CYS A 151 -14.24 3.35 13.42
N GLN A 152 -13.84 2.35 12.64
CA GLN A 152 -14.24 0.96 12.84
C GLN A 152 -12.99 0.10 12.87
N THR A 153 -12.87 -0.76 13.88
CA THR A 153 -11.68 -1.61 14.03
C THR A 153 -11.53 -2.61 12.91
N VAL A 154 -10.28 -2.95 12.61
CA VAL A 154 -9.93 -4.04 11.71
C VAL A 154 -9.46 -5.21 12.56
N THR A 155 -10.13 -6.35 12.41
CA THR A 155 -9.85 -7.58 13.17
C THR A 155 -9.20 -8.68 12.33
N ASP A 156 -9.03 -8.46 11.01
CA ASP A 156 -8.46 -9.42 10.06
C ASP A 156 -9.05 -10.86 10.18
N GLY A 157 -10.35 -10.95 10.48
CA GLY A 157 -11.05 -12.23 10.60
C GLY A 157 -10.79 -12.99 11.91
N VAL A 158 -10.33 -12.31 12.96
CA VAL A 158 -10.24 -12.90 14.30
C VAL A 158 -11.63 -13.16 14.86
N ASP A 159 -11.99 -14.44 15.00
CA ASP A 159 -13.32 -14.89 15.46
C ASP A 159 -13.61 -14.60 16.94
N THR A 160 -12.60 -14.18 17.72
CA THR A 160 -12.75 -13.90 19.15
C THR A 160 -13.17 -12.47 19.46
N LEU A 161 -13.19 -11.59 18.46
CA LEU A 161 -13.53 -10.17 18.64
C LEU A 161 -14.31 -9.64 17.42
N ASP A 162 -15.52 -9.15 17.68
CA ASP A 162 -16.30 -8.41 16.69
C ASP A 162 -15.64 -7.05 16.38
N GLN A 163 -15.90 -6.51 15.19
CA GLN A 163 -15.52 -5.13 14.88
C GLN A 163 -16.41 -4.16 15.65
N TRP A 164 -15.80 -3.17 16.31
CA TRP A 164 -16.54 -2.11 17.01
C TRP A 164 -16.22 -0.74 16.45
N LYS A 165 -17.12 0.20 16.75
CA LYS A 165 -17.00 1.60 16.33
C LYS A 165 -16.59 2.46 17.51
N PHE A 166 -15.80 3.48 17.23
CA PHE A 166 -15.37 4.48 18.20
C PHE A 166 -15.13 5.82 17.49
N LYS A 167 -14.94 6.89 18.27
CA LYS A 167 -14.74 8.25 17.76
C LYS A 167 -13.43 8.83 18.26
N ILE A 168 -12.78 9.66 17.46
CA ILE A 168 -11.55 10.36 17.84
C ILE A 168 -11.75 11.84 17.53
N SER A 169 -11.74 12.68 18.56
CA SER A 169 -11.68 14.13 18.40
C SER A 169 -10.27 14.57 17.99
N TYR A 170 -10.19 15.61 17.18
CA TYR A 170 -8.93 16.18 16.69
C TYR A 170 -8.86 17.69 16.91
N ASP A 171 -7.66 18.21 17.13
CA ASP A 171 -7.39 19.63 16.99
C ASP A 171 -7.07 19.97 15.54
N LYS A 172 -6.26 19.13 14.88
CA LYS A 172 -5.97 19.20 13.44
C LYS A 172 -6.18 17.83 12.79
N LEU A 173 -6.76 17.80 11.59
CA LEU A 173 -6.99 16.57 10.82
C LEU A 173 -6.22 16.59 9.50
N VAL A 174 -5.46 15.54 9.24
CA VAL A 174 -4.74 15.32 7.98
C VAL A 174 -5.30 14.09 7.27
N ILE A 175 -6.00 14.31 6.15
CA ILE A 175 -6.57 13.25 5.32
C ILE A 175 -5.54 12.84 4.27
N ALA A 176 -4.94 11.66 4.45
CA ALA A 176 -3.89 11.07 3.60
C ALA A 176 -4.24 9.64 3.15
N LEU A 177 -5.50 9.42 2.79
CA LEU A 177 -6.09 8.12 2.47
C LEU A 177 -5.59 7.49 1.16
N GLY A 178 -4.89 8.27 0.32
CA GLY A 178 -4.44 7.80 -0.99
C GLY A 178 -5.59 7.65 -1.99
N ALA A 179 -5.45 6.72 -2.93
CA ALA A 179 -6.45 6.44 -3.95
C ALA A 179 -6.68 4.93 -4.06
N GLN A 180 -7.88 4.54 -4.51
CA GLN A 180 -8.23 3.15 -4.78
C GLN A 180 -7.95 2.80 -6.24
N PRO A 181 -7.63 1.54 -6.56
CA PRO A 181 -7.59 1.07 -7.94
C PRO A 181 -8.93 1.33 -8.63
N SER A 182 -8.89 1.78 -9.89
CA SER A 182 -10.10 1.97 -10.69
C SER A 182 -10.30 0.77 -11.60
N THR A 183 -11.49 0.16 -11.50
CA THR A 183 -11.96 -0.87 -12.43
C THR A 183 -12.62 -0.27 -13.67
N PHE A 184 -12.88 1.04 -13.68
CA PHE A 184 -13.65 1.75 -14.70
C PHE A 184 -15.07 1.20 -14.90
N GLY A 185 -15.61 0.48 -13.90
CA GLY A 185 -16.90 -0.20 -14.00
C GLY A 185 -16.87 -1.45 -14.88
N ILE A 186 -15.68 -1.95 -15.25
CA ILE A 186 -15.54 -3.17 -16.02
C ILE A 186 -15.85 -4.37 -15.12
N HIS A 187 -16.83 -5.17 -15.54
CA HIS A 187 -17.28 -6.35 -14.82
C HIS A 187 -16.18 -7.41 -14.73
N GLY A 188 -16.10 -8.11 -13.59
CA GLY A 188 -15.16 -9.20 -13.33
C GLY A 188 -13.76 -8.78 -12.88
N VAL A 189 -13.43 -7.48 -12.90
CA VAL A 189 -12.09 -7.01 -12.52
C VAL A 189 -11.82 -7.26 -11.03
N GLU A 190 -12.76 -6.93 -10.14
CA GLU A 190 -12.58 -7.11 -8.70
C GLU A 190 -12.54 -8.59 -8.30
N GLU A 191 -13.29 -9.42 -9.02
CA GLU A 191 -13.44 -10.85 -8.73
C GLU A 191 -12.27 -11.69 -9.25
N HIS A 192 -11.64 -11.28 -10.36
CA HIS A 192 -10.70 -12.15 -11.07
C HIS A 192 -9.30 -11.55 -11.26
N ALA A 193 -9.13 -10.23 -11.23
CA ALA A 193 -7.83 -9.60 -11.33
C ALA A 193 -7.19 -9.41 -9.95
N THR A 194 -5.87 -9.41 -9.89
CA THR A 194 -5.13 -8.97 -8.69
C THR A 194 -4.55 -7.59 -8.96
N PHE A 195 -4.86 -6.61 -8.12
CA PHE A 195 -4.23 -5.28 -8.21
C PHE A 195 -2.75 -5.34 -7.81
N LEU A 196 -1.95 -4.33 -8.12
CA LEU A 196 -0.55 -4.23 -7.67
C LEU A 196 -0.32 -2.91 -6.92
N ARG A 197 -0.80 -2.85 -5.67
CA ARG A 197 -0.71 -1.64 -4.84
C ARG A 197 -0.17 -1.86 -3.43
N GLU A 198 -0.39 -3.05 -2.87
CA GLU A 198 -0.09 -3.38 -1.48
C GLU A 198 0.78 -4.64 -1.36
N VAL A 199 1.34 -4.90 -0.18
CA VAL A 199 2.20 -6.07 0.02
C VAL A 199 1.40 -7.37 -0.15
N TYR A 200 0.17 -7.45 0.37
CA TYR A 200 -0.66 -8.64 0.20
C TYR A 200 -1.02 -8.91 -1.26
N HIS A 201 -1.16 -7.85 -2.07
CA HIS A 201 -1.33 -7.98 -3.52
C HIS A 201 -0.11 -8.66 -4.15
N ALA A 202 1.11 -8.22 -3.81
CA ALA A 202 2.34 -8.81 -4.31
C ALA A 202 2.52 -10.27 -3.84
N GLN A 203 2.11 -10.58 -2.60
CA GLN A 203 2.06 -11.95 -2.08
C GLN A 203 1.12 -12.82 -2.92
N GLU A 204 -0.10 -12.34 -3.18
CA GLU A 204 -1.10 -13.07 -3.96
C GLU A 204 -0.65 -13.29 -5.41
N ILE A 205 -0.01 -12.29 -6.02
CA ILE A 205 0.59 -12.41 -7.36
C ILE A 205 1.66 -13.50 -7.37
N ARG A 206 2.61 -13.47 -6.42
CA ARG A 206 3.69 -14.48 -6.31
C ARG A 206 3.12 -15.87 -6.07
N ARG A 207 2.13 -15.99 -5.20
CA ARG A 207 1.43 -17.24 -4.87
C ARG A 207 0.73 -17.84 -6.10
N LYS A 208 -0.06 -17.03 -6.83
CA LYS A 208 -0.74 -17.46 -8.07
C LYS A 208 0.25 -17.83 -9.17
N LEU A 209 1.28 -17.01 -9.39
CA LEU A 209 2.33 -17.25 -10.39
C LEU A 209 3.01 -18.62 -10.19
N LEU A 210 3.48 -18.88 -8.97
CA LEU A 210 4.16 -20.13 -8.63
C LEU A 210 3.21 -21.32 -8.63
N LEU A 211 1.97 -21.13 -8.18
CA LEU A 211 0.94 -22.18 -8.24
C LEU A 211 0.64 -22.60 -9.68
N ASN A 212 0.48 -21.64 -10.59
CA ASN A 212 0.22 -21.95 -12.00
C ASN A 212 1.38 -22.71 -12.64
N LEU A 213 2.63 -22.34 -12.32
CA LEU A 213 3.81 -23.10 -12.73
C LEU A 213 3.76 -24.55 -12.25
N MET A 214 3.48 -24.78 -10.96
CA MET A 214 3.40 -26.14 -10.42
C MET A 214 2.24 -26.94 -11.00
N LEU A 215 1.05 -26.35 -11.16
CA LEU A 215 -0.12 -27.02 -11.72
C LEU A 215 0.06 -27.37 -13.21
N SER A 216 0.74 -26.52 -13.97
CA SER A 216 0.99 -26.76 -15.40
C SER A 216 1.88 -27.96 -15.68
N ASP A 217 2.62 -28.43 -14.67
CA ASP A 217 3.52 -29.58 -14.76
C ASP A 217 2.90 -30.87 -14.17
N MET A 218 1.66 -30.81 -13.67
CA MET A 218 0.98 -31.97 -13.10
C MET A 218 0.48 -32.94 -14.16
N PRO A 219 0.56 -34.27 -13.94
CA PRO A 219 -0.03 -35.26 -14.84
C PRO A 219 -1.54 -35.03 -15.06
N GLY A 220 -1.98 -35.15 -16.31
CA GLY A 220 -3.40 -35.02 -16.69
C GLY A 220 -3.84 -33.61 -17.10
N ILE A 221 -2.98 -32.60 -16.98
CA ILE A 221 -3.29 -31.25 -17.46
C ILE A 221 -3.24 -31.16 -19.00
N SER A 222 -4.25 -30.55 -19.60
CA SER A 222 -4.34 -30.39 -21.06
C SER A 222 -3.33 -29.34 -21.57
N GLU A 223 -2.93 -29.45 -22.84
CA GLU A 223 -2.04 -28.46 -23.46
C GLU A 223 -2.66 -27.05 -23.53
N GLU A 224 -3.98 -26.98 -23.68
CA GLU A 224 -4.72 -25.72 -23.62
C GLU A 224 -4.67 -25.10 -22.22
N ASP A 225 -4.86 -25.90 -21.18
CA ASP A 225 -4.76 -25.45 -19.80
C ASP A 225 -3.34 -25.03 -19.41
N LYS A 226 -2.31 -25.72 -19.90
CA LYS A 226 -0.91 -25.27 -19.71
C LYS A 226 -0.69 -23.88 -20.28
N ARG A 227 -1.09 -23.66 -21.54
CA ARG A 227 -0.98 -22.35 -22.20
C ARG A 227 -1.74 -21.27 -21.44
N ARG A 228 -2.94 -21.59 -20.96
CA ARG A 228 -3.76 -20.65 -20.19
C ARG A 228 -3.13 -20.34 -18.84
N LEU A 229 -2.83 -21.35 -18.01
CA LEU A 229 -2.24 -21.19 -16.68
C LEU A 229 -0.94 -20.36 -16.71
N LEU A 230 -0.13 -20.55 -17.74
CA LEU A 230 1.16 -19.89 -17.90
C LEU A 230 1.09 -18.59 -18.72
N HIS A 231 -0.10 -18.10 -19.02
CA HIS A 231 -0.28 -16.78 -19.60
C HIS A 231 -0.50 -15.75 -18.49
N CYS A 232 0.52 -14.91 -18.29
CA CYS A 232 0.47 -13.74 -17.41
C CYS A 232 0.02 -12.52 -18.22
N VAL A 233 -1.09 -11.90 -17.82
CA VAL A 233 -1.63 -10.70 -18.45
C VAL A 233 -1.54 -9.53 -17.48
N VAL A 234 -0.92 -8.44 -17.92
CA VAL A 234 -0.78 -7.19 -17.17
C VAL A 234 -1.57 -6.11 -17.90
N VAL A 235 -2.51 -5.47 -17.22
CA VAL A 235 -3.31 -4.36 -17.78
C VAL A 235 -2.79 -3.05 -17.21
N GLY A 236 -2.41 -2.13 -18.11
CA GLY A 236 -1.86 -0.81 -17.78
C GLY A 236 -0.39 -0.66 -18.13
N GLY A 237 -0.10 0.14 -19.15
CA GLY A 237 1.23 0.49 -19.63
C GLY A 237 1.93 1.60 -18.83
N GLY A 238 1.43 1.97 -17.64
CA GLY A 238 2.12 2.90 -16.75
C GLY A 238 3.40 2.31 -16.16
N PRO A 239 4.17 3.09 -15.37
CA PRO A 239 5.41 2.61 -14.74
C PRO A 239 5.25 1.28 -14.02
N THR A 240 4.20 1.12 -13.21
CA THR A 240 3.96 -0.11 -12.44
C THR A 240 3.79 -1.35 -13.33
N GLY A 241 2.96 -1.29 -14.37
CA GLY A 241 2.73 -2.44 -15.26
C GLY A 241 3.94 -2.75 -16.13
N VAL A 242 4.67 -1.73 -16.57
CA VAL A 242 5.92 -1.91 -17.32
C VAL A 242 7.03 -2.51 -16.47
N GLU A 243 7.24 -2.01 -15.25
CA GLU A 243 8.23 -2.55 -14.31
C GLU A 243 7.92 -4.00 -13.96
N PHE A 244 6.65 -4.31 -13.67
CA PHE A 244 6.24 -5.68 -13.37
C PHE A 244 6.37 -6.61 -14.57
N SER A 245 6.03 -6.17 -15.78
CA SER A 245 6.23 -6.95 -17.01
C SER A 245 7.72 -7.24 -17.27
N GLY A 246 8.60 -6.28 -16.97
CA GLY A 246 10.05 -6.46 -17.02
C GLY A 246 10.56 -7.47 -15.99
N GLU A 247 10.08 -7.39 -14.75
CA GLU A 247 10.43 -8.35 -13.68
C GLU A 247 9.95 -9.77 -14.00
N LEU A 248 8.73 -9.93 -14.54
CA LEU A 248 8.22 -11.22 -15.02
C LEU A 248 9.08 -11.79 -16.15
N SER A 249 9.44 -10.96 -17.13
CA SER A 249 10.32 -11.38 -18.23
C SER A 249 11.68 -11.85 -17.72
N ASP A 250 12.29 -11.13 -16.78
CA ASP A 250 13.56 -11.54 -16.17
C ASP A 250 13.44 -12.83 -15.35
N PHE A 251 12.33 -13.03 -14.66
CA PHE A 251 12.02 -14.26 -13.94
C PHE A 251 11.86 -15.45 -14.89
N ILE A 252 11.11 -15.27 -15.97
CA ILE A 252 10.89 -16.31 -16.99
C ILE A 252 12.22 -16.73 -17.60
N MET A 253 12.99 -15.78 -18.13
CA MET A 253 14.20 -16.06 -18.89
C MET A 253 15.33 -16.66 -18.05
N LYS A 254 15.39 -16.34 -16.75
CA LYS A 254 16.44 -16.84 -15.86
C LYS A 254 15.96 -18.04 -15.05
N ASP A 255 14.95 -17.84 -14.22
CA ASP A 255 14.57 -18.81 -13.17
C ASP A 255 13.68 -19.93 -13.73
N VAL A 256 12.69 -19.60 -14.56
CA VAL A 256 11.78 -20.61 -15.14
C VAL A 256 12.52 -21.52 -16.11
N HIS A 257 13.36 -20.97 -16.99
CA HIS A 257 14.14 -21.77 -17.93
C HIS A 257 15.12 -22.74 -17.25
N GLN A 258 15.59 -22.42 -16.04
CA GLN A 258 16.50 -23.26 -15.27
C GLN A 258 15.77 -24.37 -14.48
N ARG A 259 14.56 -24.08 -13.98
CA ARG A 259 13.89 -24.93 -12.97
C ARG A 259 12.62 -25.62 -13.44
N TYR A 260 11.99 -25.15 -14.53
CA TYR A 260 10.73 -25.66 -15.07
C TYR A 260 10.89 -26.05 -16.54
N SER A 261 11.82 -26.98 -16.80
CA SER A 261 12.25 -27.37 -18.15
C SER A 261 11.11 -27.87 -19.05
N HIS A 262 10.09 -28.51 -18.49
CA HIS A 262 8.96 -29.10 -19.21
C HIS A 262 7.91 -28.08 -19.67
N VAL A 263 7.81 -26.94 -18.97
CA VAL A 263 6.75 -25.95 -19.20
C VAL A 263 7.28 -24.56 -19.60
N LYS A 264 8.60 -24.38 -19.66
CA LYS A 264 9.27 -23.10 -19.99
C LYS A 264 8.82 -22.47 -21.33
N ASP A 265 8.40 -23.28 -22.30
CA ASP A 265 8.02 -22.79 -23.64
C ASP A 265 6.54 -22.33 -23.70
N TYR A 266 5.76 -22.62 -22.65
CA TYR A 266 4.34 -22.22 -22.54
C TYR A 266 4.16 -20.88 -21.84
N ILE A 267 5.11 -20.48 -20.99
CA ILE A 267 4.97 -19.25 -20.21
C ILE A 267 5.18 -18.01 -21.07
N ARG A 268 4.21 -17.08 -20.99
CA ARG A 268 4.24 -15.84 -21.75
C ARG A 268 3.64 -14.69 -20.97
N VAL A 269 4.08 -13.48 -21.32
CA VAL A 269 3.60 -12.23 -20.72
C VAL A 269 2.98 -11.35 -21.79
N THR A 270 1.75 -10.88 -21.54
CA THR A 270 1.09 -9.87 -22.37
C THR A 270 0.85 -8.61 -21.55
N LEU A 271 1.34 -7.47 -22.03
CA LEU A 271 1.04 -6.15 -21.46
C LEU A 271 0.02 -5.46 -22.37
N ILE A 272 -1.15 -5.15 -21.81
CA ILE A 272 -2.27 -4.51 -22.49
C ILE A 272 -2.33 -3.04 -22.08
N GLU A 273 -2.31 -2.14 -23.06
CA GLU A 273 -2.43 -0.69 -22.84
C GLU A 273 -3.34 -0.07 -23.92
N ALA A 274 -4.16 0.90 -23.56
CA ALA A 274 -5.08 1.55 -24.50
C ALA A 274 -4.31 2.40 -25.54
N ASN A 275 -3.25 3.06 -25.10
CA ASN A 275 -2.42 3.95 -25.92
C ASN A 275 -0.95 3.50 -25.95
N ASP A 276 -0.03 4.43 -25.73
CA ASP A 276 1.40 4.14 -25.60
C ASP A 276 1.75 3.85 -24.14
N ILE A 277 2.64 2.87 -23.92
CA ILE A 277 3.23 2.63 -22.61
C ILE A 277 4.06 3.83 -22.17
N LEU A 278 4.11 4.11 -20.87
CA LEU A 278 4.90 5.18 -20.26
C LEU A 278 4.63 6.55 -20.89
N SER A 279 3.35 6.88 -21.12
CA SER A 279 2.90 8.13 -21.76
C SER A 279 3.41 9.43 -21.11
N SER A 280 3.88 9.35 -19.85
CA SER A 280 4.53 10.45 -19.12
C SER A 280 6.00 10.69 -19.51
N PHE A 281 6.66 9.75 -20.18
CA PHE A 281 8.04 9.85 -20.66
C PHE A 281 8.09 10.40 -22.11
N ASP A 282 9.26 10.87 -22.58
CA ASP A 282 9.38 11.21 -24.00
C ASP A 282 9.24 10.02 -24.92
N ASP A 283 8.82 10.33 -26.13
CA ASP A 283 8.65 9.41 -27.24
C ASP A 283 9.89 8.55 -27.50
N ARG A 284 11.14 9.06 -27.34
CA ARG A 284 12.35 8.24 -27.56
C ARG A 284 12.52 7.19 -26.47
N LEU A 285 12.31 7.55 -25.21
CA LEU A 285 12.31 6.59 -24.09
C LEU A 285 11.17 5.58 -24.21
N ARG A 286 9.97 5.99 -24.64
CA ARG A 286 8.84 5.07 -24.90
C ARG A 286 9.21 4.06 -25.99
N GLN A 287 9.75 4.52 -27.12
CA GLN A 287 10.20 3.63 -28.20
C GLN A 287 11.30 2.66 -27.76
N TYR A 288 12.25 3.13 -26.93
CA TYR A 288 13.28 2.25 -26.36
C TYR A 288 12.66 1.17 -25.46
N ALA A 289 11.73 1.56 -24.59
CA ALA A 289 11.02 0.64 -23.70
C ALA A 289 10.25 -0.43 -24.49
N THR A 290 9.49 -0.03 -25.50
CA THR A 290 8.74 -0.92 -26.39
C THR A 290 9.67 -1.96 -27.03
N LYS A 291 10.76 -1.49 -27.68
CA LYS A 291 11.74 -2.39 -28.33
C LYS A 291 12.36 -3.37 -27.33
N GLN A 292 12.70 -2.90 -26.14
CA GLN A 292 13.35 -3.72 -25.12
C GLN A 292 12.41 -4.77 -24.51
N LEU A 293 11.17 -4.41 -24.20
CA LEU A 293 10.16 -5.34 -23.67
C LEU A 293 9.84 -6.43 -24.70
N THR A 294 9.62 -6.06 -25.96
CA THR A 294 9.39 -7.02 -27.05
C THR A 294 10.59 -7.95 -27.24
N LYS A 295 11.82 -7.42 -27.21
CA LYS A 295 13.05 -8.23 -27.26
C LYS A 295 13.19 -9.19 -26.07
N SER A 296 12.53 -8.89 -24.95
CA SER A 296 12.55 -9.72 -23.74
C SER A 296 11.36 -10.70 -23.69
N GLY A 297 10.58 -10.80 -24.77
CA GLY A 297 9.47 -11.76 -24.89
C GLY A 297 8.13 -11.27 -24.34
N VAL A 298 8.02 -9.98 -23.98
CA VAL A 298 6.74 -9.39 -23.58
C VAL A 298 5.95 -9.01 -24.83
N GLN A 299 4.75 -9.58 -24.97
CA GLN A 299 3.81 -9.23 -26.02
C GLN A 299 3.09 -7.94 -25.64
N LEU A 300 3.26 -6.88 -26.43
CA LEU A 300 2.54 -5.62 -26.24
C LEU A 300 1.27 -5.65 -27.07
N VAL A 301 0.12 -5.49 -26.42
CA VAL A 301 -1.19 -5.44 -27.07
C VAL A 301 -1.80 -4.07 -26.82
N ARG A 302 -2.15 -3.39 -27.91
CA ARG A 302 -2.92 -2.16 -27.81
C ARG A 302 -4.40 -2.52 -27.77
N GLY A 303 -5.08 -2.24 -26.66
CA GLY A 303 -6.48 -2.64 -26.48
C GLY A 303 -7.10 -2.09 -25.21
N ILE A 304 -8.42 -2.05 -25.19
CA ILE A 304 -9.22 -1.66 -24.02
C ILE A 304 -9.95 -2.91 -23.53
N VAL A 305 -9.78 -3.26 -22.26
CA VAL A 305 -10.52 -4.37 -21.65
C VAL A 305 -11.98 -3.98 -21.51
N LYS A 306 -12.89 -4.86 -21.94
CA LYS A 306 -14.34 -4.67 -21.93
C LYS A 306 -15.03 -5.49 -20.84
N ASP A 307 -14.55 -6.71 -20.59
CA ASP A 307 -15.11 -7.64 -19.62
C ASP A 307 -14.04 -8.62 -19.14
N VAL A 308 -14.13 -9.09 -17.91
CA VAL A 308 -13.22 -10.08 -17.33
C VAL A 308 -14.02 -11.28 -16.84
N LYS A 309 -13.61 -12.47 -17.25
CA LYS A 309 -14.19 -13.75 -16.82
C LYS A 309 -13.13 -14.56 -16.10
N ALA A 310 -13.53 -15.57 -15.34
CA ALA A 310 -12.63 -16.37 -14.49
C ALA A 310 -11.35 -16.90 -15.17
N GLN A 311 -11.39 -17.17 -16.49
CA GLN A 311 -10.30 -17.79 -17.24
C GLN A 311 -9.81 -16.98 -18.47
N LYS A 312 -10.45 -15.85 -18.76
CA LYS A 312 -10.15 -15.02 -19.94
C LYS A 312 -10.65 -13.60 -19.76
N LEU A 313 -10.00 -12.64 -20.39
CA LEU A 313 -10.52 -11.28 -20.56
C LEU A 313 -10.96 -11.04 -22.00
N ILE A 314 -11.85 -10.07 -22.19
CA ILE A 314 -12.41 -9.71 -23.49
C ILE A 314 -12.03 -8.26 -23.77
N LEU A 315 -11.43 -8.02 -24.93
CA LEU A 315 -11.11 -6.67 -25.41
C LEU A 315 -12.31 -6.04 -26.11
N ASN A 316 -12.27 -4.72 -26.30
CA ASN A 316 -13.31 -3.94 -26.95
C ASN A 316 -13.57 -4.34 -28.41
N ASP A 317 -12.57 -4.91 -29.09
CA ASP A 317 -12.69 -5.46 -30.44
C ASP A 317 -13.24 -6.91 -30.49
N GLY A 318 -13.55 -7.50 -29.33
CA GLY A 318 -14.04 -8.87 -29.19
C GLY A 318 -12.94 -9.92 -29.03
N THR A 319 -11.66 -9.55 -29.09
CA THR A 319 -10.55 -10.48 -28.87
C THR A 319 -10.61 -11.07 -27.46
N GLU A 320 -10.59 -12.39 -27.36
CA GLU A 320 -10.50 -13.09 -26.09
C GLU A 320 -9.05 -13.44 -25.76
N VAL A 321 -8.63 -13.11 -24.55
CA VAL A 321 -7.26 -13.36 -24.06
C VAL A 321 -7.34 -14.28 -22.84
N PRO A 322 -7.08 -15.59 -22.98
CA PRO A 322 -7.00 -16.52 -21.85
C PRO A 322 -5.90 -16.09 -20.88
N TYR A 323 -6.07 -16.36 -19.58
CA TYR A 323 -5.01 -16.09 -18.61
C TYR A 323 -5.04 -17.07 -17.44
N GLY A 324 -3.88 -17.21 -16.79
CA GLY A 324 -3.75 -17.85 -15.49
C GLY A 324 -3.46 -16.84 -14.38
N LEU A 325 -2.84 -15.72 -14.73
CA LEU A 325 -2.58 -14.60 -13.83
C LEU A 325 -2.97 -13.30 -14.54
N LEU A 326 -3.93 -12.56 -13.97
CA LEU A 326 -4.32 -11.23 -14.44
C LEU A 326 -3.93 -10.19 -13.38
N VAL A 327 -3.05 -9.26 -13.75
CA VAL A 327 -2.64 -8.15 -12.90
C VAL A 327 -3.19 -6.84 -13.43
N TRP A 328 -3.97 -6.15 -12.60
CA TRP A 328 -4.57 -4.86 -12.93
C TRP A 328 -3.76 -3.72 -12.32
N SER A 329 -3.09 -2.95 -13.18
CA SER A 329 -2.15 -1.90 -12.76
C SER A 329 -2.46 -0.52 -13.35
N THR A 330 -3.69 -0.34 -13.86
CA THR A 330 -4.16 0.91 -14.45
C THR A 330 -5.29 1.52 -13.63
N GLY A 331 -5.41 2.85 -13.71
CA GLY A 331 -6.50 3.61 -13.12
C GLY A 331 -6.38 3.74 -11.60
N VAL A 332 -6.49 4.98 -11.12
CA VAL A 332 -6.68 5.26 -9.69
C VAL A 332 -7.78 6.30 -9.53
N GLY A 333 -8.58 6.15 -8.49
CA GLY A 333 -9.73 7.01 -8.22
C GLY A 333 -9.89 7.32 -6.73
N PRO A 334 -10.76 8.30 -6.41
CA PRO A 334 -11.15 8.57 -5.02
C PRO A 334 -11.79 7.33 -4.39
N SER A 335 -11.52 7.11 -3.10
CA SER A 335 -12.15 6.01 -2.36
C SER A 335 -13.63 6.25 -2.11
N SER A 336 -14.37 5.20 -1.76
CA SER A 336 -15.79 5.29 -1.34
C SER A 336 -16.00 6.32 -0.23
N LEU A 337 -15.10 6.36 0.77
CA LEU A 337 -15.11 7.38 1.82
C LEU A 337 -14.91 8.78 1.23
N VAL A 338 -13.89 8.98 0.37
CA VAL A 338 -13.66 10.30 -0.24
C VAL A 338 -14.90 10.76 -1.02
N ASN A 339 -15.57 9.87 -1.75
CA ASN A 339 -16.78 10.20 -2.49
C ASN A 339 -17.97 10.56 -1.59
N SER A 340 -18.10 9.93 -0.41
CA SER A 340 -19.23 10.18 0.51
C SER A 340 -19.11 11.48 1.31
N LEU A 341 -17.89 12.02 1.47
CA LEU A 341 -17.66 13.26 2.22
C LEU A 341 -18.29 14.47 1.53
N LYS A 342 -19.17 15.19 2.25
CA LYS A 342 -19.82 16.44 1.83
C LYS A 342 -18.89 17.65 1.95
N ILE A 343 -17.75 17.59 1.28
CA ILE A 343 -16.71 18.62 1.24
C ILE A 343 -16.38 18.95 -0.22
N PRO A 344 -15.82 20.14 -0.51
CA PRO A 344 -15.46 20.52 -1.87
C PRO A 344 -14.60 19.47 -2.57
N LYS A 345 -14.86 19.23 -3.86
CA LYS A 345 -14.09 18.31 -4.70
C LYS A 345 -13.28 19.05 -5.73
N SER A 346 -12.09 18.53 -6.03
CA SER A 346 -11.32 18.96 -7.20
C SER A 346 -11.82 18.25 -8.45
N PRO A 347 -11.37 18.68 -9.65
CA PRO A 347 -11.51 17.88 -10.86
C PRO A 347 -11.04 16.44 -10.62
N GLY A 348 -11.81 15.47 -11.12
CA GLY A 348 -11.56 14.04 -10.92
C GLY A 348 -12.04 13.47 -9.58
N GLY A 349 -12.78 14.24 -8.76
CA GLY A 349 -13.47 13.73 -7.57
C GLY A 349 -12.62 13.59 -6.31
N ARG A 350 -11.37 14.10 -6.32
CA ARG A 350 -10.52 14.14 -5.13
C ARG A 350 -10.99 15.24 -4.16
N ILE A 351 -10.49 15.24 -2.92
CA ILE A 351 -10.75 16.31 -1.96
C ILE A 351 -10.14 17.62 -2.47
N GLY A 352 -10.97 18.65 -2.61
CA GLY A 352 -10.59 19.97 -3.07
C GLY A 352 -9.85 20.75 -2.00
N VAL A 353 -8.62 21.17 -2.29
CA VAL A 353 -7.78 21.96 -1.38
C VAL A 353 -7.36 23.31 -1.98
N ASP A 354 -7.00 24.25 -1.10
CA ASP A 354 -6.34 25.50 -1.46
C ASP A 354 -4.83 25.35 -1.64
N GLU A 355 -4.14 26.48 -1.82
CA GLU A 355 -2.70 26.54 -2.02
C GLU A 355 -1.86 26.11 -0.81
N TRP A 356 -2.45 26.07 0.39
CA TRP A 356 -1.82 25.61 1.64
C TRP A 356 -2.25 24.19 2.02
N LEU A 357 -2.95 23.50 1.11
CA LEU A 357 -3.46 22.13 1.28
C LEU A 357 -4.58 22.01 2.33
N ARG A 358 -5.22 23.14 2.66
CA ARG A 358 -6.42 23.20 3.52
C ARG A 358 -7.67 22.91 2.71
N ILE A 359 -8.72 22.46 3.39
CA ILE A 359 -10.07 22.40 2.81
C ILE A 359 -10.77 23.74 3.14
N PRO A 360 -11.00 24.67 2.19
CA PRO A 360 -11.36 26.05 2.52
C PRO A 360 -12.65 26.22 3.34
N SER A 361 -13.60 25.29 3.19
CA SER A 361 -14.89 25.31 3.90
C SER A 361 -14.85 24.61 5.26
N VAL A 362 -13.68 24.12 5.69
CA VAL A 362 -13.55 23.31 6.91
C VAL A 362 -12.30 23.74 7.68
N GLN A 363 -12.50 24.25 8.89
CA GLN A 363 -11.38 24.65 9.74
C GLN A 363 -10.57 23.44 10.20
N ASP A 364 -9.26 23.63 10.32
CA ASP A 364 -8.32 22.63 10.86
C ASP A 364 -8.20 21.30 10.10
N VAL A 365 -8.81 21.19 8.92
CA VAL A 365 -8.76 19.98 8.09
C VAL A 365 -7.93 20.24 6.82
N PHE A 366 -7.01 19.31 6.59
CA PHE A 366 -6.07 19.32 5.47
C PHE A 366 -6.16 18.02 4.69
N SER A 367 -5.83 18.05 3.40
CA SER A 367 -5.73 16.83 2.59
C SER A 367 -4.47 16.81 1.73
N ILE A 368 -3.80 15.65 1.69
CA ILE A 368 -2.53 15.46 0.99
C ILE A 368 -2.46 14.09 0.30
N GLY A 369 -1.60 13.98 -0.71
CA GLY A 369 -1.41 12.75 -1.49
C GLY A 369 -2.52 12.53 -2.52
N ASP A 370 -2.69 11.28 -2.94
CA ASP A 370 -3.54 10.93 -4.09
C ASP A 370 -5.05 11.18 -3.85
N CYS A 371 -5.48 11.39 -2.59
CA CYS A 371 -6.85 11.80 -2.26
C CYS A 371 -7.08 13.31 -2.37
N SER A 372 -6.05 14.11 -2.67
CA SER A 372 -6.12 15.57 -2.72
C SER A 372 -5.94 16.11 -4.14
N GLY A 373 -6.61 17.23 -4.43
CA GLY A 373 -6.42 17.99 -5.66
C GLY A 373 -6.76 19.46 -5.43
N PHE A 374 -6.08 20.35 -6.12
CA PHE A 374 -6.38 21.77 -6.03
C PHE A 374 -7.79 22.07 -6.56
N LEU A 375 -8.51 22.96 -5.90
CA LEU A 375 -9.78 23.48 -6.41
C LEU A 375 -9.55 24.26 -7.70
N GLU A 376 -10.52 24.21 -8.63
CA GLU A 376 -10.43 24.97 -9.89
C GLU A 376 -10.26 26.47 -9.66
N SER A 377 -10.87 27.01 -8.61
CA SER A 377 -10.75 28.41 -8.20
C SER A 377 -9.34 28.86 -7.85
N THR A 378 -8.41 27.92 -7.57
CA THR A 378 -7.00 28.24 -7.32
C THR A 378 -6.21 28.50 -8.61
N GLY A 379 -6.76 28.13 -9.78
CA GLY A 379 -6.05 28.19 -11.06
C GLY A 379 -4.84 27.24 -11.16
N LYS A 380 -4.59 26.37 -10.17
CA LYS A 380 -3.45 25.45 -10.17
C LYS A 380 -3.75 24.19 -10.97
N PRO A 381 -2.74 23.62 -11.65
CA PRO A 381 -2.93 22.39 -12.40
C PRO A 381 -3.17 21.20 -11.47
N THR A 382 -3.89 20.20 -11.97
CA THR A 382 -4.04 18.92 -11.27
C THR A 382 -2.68 18.23 -11.17
N LEU A 383 -2.25 17.90 -9.95
CA LEU A 383 -1.01 17.17 -9.72
C LEU A 383 -1.21 15.67 -9.97
N PRO A 384 -0.22 14.98 -10.57
CA PRO A 384 -0.29 13.55 -10.83
C PRO A 384 -0.23 12.74 -9.52
N ALA A 385 -0.86 11.57 -9.51
CA ALA A 385 -0.86 10.63 -8.38
C ALA A 385 0.51 9.93 -8.26
N LEU A 386 1.50 10.64 -7.70
CA LEU A 386 2.89 10.19 -7.59
C LEU A 386 3.35 10.25 -6.13
N ALA A 387 4.14 9.24 -5.72
CA ALA A 387 4.82 9.21 -4.43
C ALA A 387 5.62 10.49 -4.15
N GLN A 388 6.23 11.10 -5.17
CA GLN A 388 6.99 12.34 -5.04
C GLN A 388 6.11 13.56 -4.70
N VAL A 389 4.88 13.62 -5.25
CA VAL A 389 3.91 14.67 -4.92
C VAL A 389 3.46 14.50 -3.47
N ALA A 390 3.05 13.28 -3.11
CA ALA A 390 2.65 12.90 -1.76
C ALA A 390 3.73 13.21 -0.70
N GLU A 391 4.99 12.83 -0.97
CA GLU A 391 6.12 13.12 -0.07
C GLU A 391 6.32 14.64 0.11
N ARG A 392 6.29 15.41 -0.98
CA ARG A 392 6.49 16.87 -0.91
C ARG A 392 5.36 17.57 -0.17
N GLN A 393 4.11 17.18 -0.44
CA GLN A 393 2.94 17.68 0.29
C GLN A 393 3.03 17.36 1.78
N GLY A 394 3.36 16.11 2.14
CA GLY A 394 3.54 15.71 3.54
C GLY A 394 4.66 16.49 4.25
N LYS A 395 5.79 16.72 3.58
CA LYS A 395 6.89 17.55 4.13
C LYS A 395 6.45 19.00 4.34
N TYR A 396 5.80 19.59 3.34
CA TYR A 396 5.32 20.97 3.41
C TYR A 396 4.31 21.14 4.55
N LEU A 397 3.31 20.28 4.60
CA LEU A 397 2.24 20.37 5.59
C LEU A 397 2.75 20.16 7.02
N ALA A 398 3.71 19.27 7.24
CA ALA A 398 4.33 19.11 8.55
C ALA A 398 5.01 20.40 9.04
N ASN A 399 5.77 21.06 8.16
CA ASN A 399 6.40 22.34 8.48
C ASN A 399 5.34 23.43 8.76
N LEU A 400 4.28 23.47 7.95
CA LEU A 400 3.19 24.44 8.12
C LEU A 400 2.51 24.25 9.48
N ILE A 401 2.09 23.03 9.82
CA ILE A 401 1.40 22.73 11.09
C ILE A 401 2.33 22.95 12.29
N ASN A 402 3.63 22.66 12.17
CA ASN A 402 4.61 23.00 13.21
C ASN A 402 4.69 24.51 13.44
N ASN A 403 4.70 25.31 12.38
CA ASN A 403 4.74 26.78 12.49
C ASN A 403 3.45 27.33 13.11
N ILE A 404 2.29 26.81 12.70
CA ILE A 404 1.00 27.13 13.32
C ILE A 404 1.03 26.84 14.82
N GLY A 405 1.54 25.67 15.21
CA GLY A 405 1.63 25.26 16.62
C GLY A 405 2.55 26.16 17.44
N LYS A 406 3.72 26.52 16.89
CA LYS A 406 4.67 27.47 17.52
C LYS A 406 4.09 28.86 17.69
N ALA A 407 3.17 29.26 16.81
CA ALA A 407 2.45 30.53 16.91
C ALA A 407 1.22 30.46 17.85
N GLY A 408 1.01 29.35 18.57
CA GLY A 408 -0.11 29.17 19.49
C GLY A 408 -1.41 28.69 18.83
N GLY A 409 -1.39 28.40 17.52
CA GLY A 409 -2.56 27.98 16.75
C GLY A 409 -2.80 26.47 16.71
N GLY A 410 -2.22 25.72 17.66
CA GLY A 410 -2.21 24.26 17.66
C GLY A 410 -3.56 23.61 17.96
N HIS A 411 -4.36 24.20 18.86
CA HIS A 411 -5.68 23.69 19.23
C HIS A 411 -6.73 23.97 18.15
N ALA A 412 -7.86 23.25 18.21
CA ALA A 412 -9.01 23.49 17.33
C ALA A 412 -9.42 24.97 17.34
N ASN A 413 -9.72 25.51 16.16
CA ASN A 413 -10.20 26.87 15.89
C ASN A 413 -9.25 28.02 16.30
N SER A 414 -8.05 27.71 16.82
CA SER A 414 -7.09 28.70 17.30
C SER A 414 -6.20 29.31 16.21
N SER A 415 -6.20 28.75 14.99
CA SER A 415 -5.38 29.23 13.87
C SER A 415 -6.07 30.25 12.96
N ASN A 416 -7.26 30.73 13.33
CA ASN A 416 -8.02 31.67 12.52
C ASN A 416 -7.31 33.02 12.38
N GLY A 417 -7.20 33.49 11.14
CA GLY A 417 -6.53 34.76 10.82
C GLY A 417 -4.99 34.73 10.90
N MET A 418 -4.38 33.57 11.18
CA MET A 418 -2.93 33.45 11.20
C MET A 418 -2.32 33.47 9.79
N GLU A 419 -1.15 34.12 9.65
CA GLU A 419 -0.39 34.10 8.41
C GLU A 419 0.26 32.73 8.19
N LEU A 420 -0.09 32.06 7.09
CA LEU A 420 0.36 30.69 6.79
C LEU A 420 1.69 30.61 6.04
N GLY A 421 2.31 31.75 5.75
CA GLY A 421 3.52 31.84 4.94
C GLY A 421 3.31 31.39 3.49
N GLN A 422 4.38 30.89 2.86
CA GLN A 422 4.40 30.63 1.42
C GLN A 422 3.53 29.42 1.02
N PRO A 423 2.80 29.49 -0.11
CA PRO A 423 1.95 28.41 -0.60
C PRO A 423 2.77 27.19 -1.06
N PHE A 424 2.11 26.02 -1.14
CA PHE A 424 2.72 24.82 -1.69
C PHE A 424 3.00 24.98 -3.20
N VAL A 425 4.24 24.69 -3.57
CA VAL A 425 4.70 24.65 -4.96
C VAL A 425 5.35 23.30 -5.24
N TYR A 426 4.77 22.56 -6.18
CA TYR A 426 5.34 21.29 -6.64
C TYR A 426 6.39 21.55 -7.72
N ARG A 427 7.58 20.96 -7.55
CA ARG A 427 8.63 20.89 -8.57
C ARG A 427 8.89 19.44 -8.89
N HIS A 428 8.65 19.05 -10.14
CA HIS A 428 8.90 17.71 -10.63
C HIS A 428 10.41 17.45 -10.72
N LEU A 429 10.90 16.40 -10.06
CA LEU A 429 12.31 15.99 -10.11
C LEU A 429 12.66 15.07 -11.28
N GLY A 430 11.67 14.70 -12.10
CA GLY A 430 11.82 13.67 -13.11
C GLY A 430 11.13 12.36 -12.73
N SER A 431 11.20 11.42 -13.67
CA SER A 431 10.58 10.10 -13.63
C SER A 431 11.60 9.02 -13.99
N MET A 432 11.47 7.85 -13.38
CA MET A 432 12.30 6.70 -13.67
C MET A 432 11.45 5.43 -13.71
N ALA A 433 11.80 4.49 -14.58
CA ALA A 433 11.14 3.19 -14.66
C ALA A 433 12.16 2.11 -15.06
N THR A 434 12.15 0.97 -14.39
CA THR A 434 12.91 -0.22 -14.85
C THR A 434 12.13 -0.97 -15.92
N ILE A 435 12.82 -1.60 -16.87
CA ILE A 435 12.21 -2.34 -17.99
C ILE A 435 12.78 -3.76 -18.12
N GLY A 436 13.33 -4.30 -17.03
CA GLY A 436 13.98 -5.61 -16.98
C GLY A 436 15.39 -5.62 -17.60
N ARG A 437 16.05 -6.77 -17.53
CA ARG A 437 17.38 -7.08 -18.08
C ARG A 437 18.45 -6.02 -17.77
N TYR A 438 18.47 -5.54 -16.53
CA TYR A 438 19.41 -4.51 -16.06
C TYR A 438 19.32 -3.20 -16.87
N LYS A 439 18.12 -2.84 -17.35
CA LYS A 439 17.86 -1.60 -18.08
C LYS A 439 16.76 -0.80 -17.40
N ALA A 440 16.93 0.52 -17.42
CA ALA A 440 15.93 1.46 -16.95
C ALA A 440 15.89 2.70 -17.84
N LEU A 441 14.91 3.55 -17.57
CA LEU A 441 14.70 4.86 -18.16
C LEU A 441 14.83 5.90 -17.06
N VAL A 442 15.52 6.99 -17.36
CA VAL A 442 15.65 8.15 -16.48
C VAL A 442 15.30 9.37 -17.31
N ASP A 443 14.28 10.09 -16.87
CA ASP A 443 13.82 11.33 -17.48
C ASP A 443 13.79 12.43 -16.43
N LEU A 444 14.81 13.29 -16.42
CA LEU A 444 14.95 14.39 -15.45
C LEU A 444 14.36 15.72 -15.96
N ARG A 445 13.56 15.69 -17.02
CA ARG A 445 12.90 16.88 -17.54
C ARG A 445 11.73 17.29 -16.65
N GLN A 446 11.51 18.59 -16.50
CA GLN A 446 10.40 19.12 -15.69
C GLN A 446 9.06 19.07 -16.44
N ASN A 447 9.13 19.27 -17.76
CA ASN A 447 8.01 19.11 -18.70
C ASN A 447 8.56 18.58 -20.05
N LYS A 448 7.67 18.20 -20.97
CA LYS A 448 8.06 17.60 -22.27
C LYS A 448 8.98 18.48 -23.12
N GLU A 449 8.92 19.81 -22.92
CA GLU A 449 9.65 20.82 -23.70
C GLU A 449 10.95 21.29 -23.02
N SER A 450 11.14 20.99 -21.74
CA SER A 450 12.32 21.44 -20.99
C SER A 450 13.59 20.70 -21.42
N LYS A 451 14.70 21.45 -21.49
CA LYS A 451 16.04 20.86 -21.60
C LYS A 451 16.35 20.13 -20.29
N GLY A 452 16.52 18.82 -20.37
CA GLY A 452 16.88 17.98 -19.24
C GLY A 452 17.48 16.67 -19.72
N LEU A 453 18.04 15.92 -18.78
CA LEU A 453 18.70 14.66 -19.07
C LEU A 453 17.65 13.56 -19.30
N SER A 454 17.66 12.97 -20.49
CA SER A 454 16.89 11.77 -20.83
C SER A 454 17.87 10.66 -21.24
N LEU A 455 17.87 9.56 -20.49
CA LEU A 455 18.80 8.46 -20.64
C LEU A 455 18.07 7.11 -20.55
N ALA A 456 18.53 6.14 -21.34
CA ALA A 456 18.05 4.77 -21.28
C ALA A 456 19.20 3.75 -21.26
N GLY A 457 18.97 2.61 -20.61
CA GLY A 457 19.87 1.46 -20.64
C GLY A 457 20.49 1.13 -19.29
N PHE A 458 21.71 0.57 -19.32
CA PHE A 458 22.39 0.05 -18.14
C PHE A 458 22.84 1.14 -17.16
N THR A 459 23.33 2.28 -17.67
CA THR A 459 23.70 3.43 -16.84
C THR A 459 22.48 4.00 -16.11
N SER A 460 21.35 4.12 -16.82
CA SER A 460 20.06 4.50 -16.24
C SER A 460 19.58 3.52 -15.17
N TRP A 461 19.83 2.22 -15.36
CA TRP A 461 19.51 1.20 -14.35
C TRP A 461 20.34 1.35 -13.07
N PHE A 462 21.63 1.68 -13.19
CA PHE A 462 22.47 1.98 -12.03
C PHE A 462 21.99 3.24 -11.29
N ILE A 463 21.62 4.28 -12.03
CA ILE A 463 21.02 5.51 -11.46
C ILE A 463 19.71 5.16 -10.74
N TRP A 464 18.82 4.39 -11.36
CA TRP A 464 17.55 3.93 -10.78
C TRP A 464 17.79 3.20 -9.45
N ARG A 465 18.72 2.22 -9.42
CA ARG A 465 19.04 1.47 -8.19
C ARG A 465 19.58 2.38 -7.09
N SER A 466 20.51 3.27 -7.43
CA SER A 466 21.12 4.21 -6.49
C SER A 466 20.08 5.18 -5.92
N ALA A 467 19.22 5.73 -6.77
CA ALA A 467 18.16 6.65 -6.38
C ALA A 467 17.14 5.97 -5.46
N TYR A 468 16.65 4.78 -5.80
CA TYR A 468 15.69 4.09 -4.94
C TYR A 468 16.30 3.61 -3.63
N LEU A 469 17.55 3.12 -3.65
CA LEU A 469 18.26 2.76 -2.42
C LEU A 469 18.41 3.96 -1.48
N SER A 470 18.77 5.14 -1.99
CA SER A 470 18.86 6.35 -1.15
C SER A 470 17.50 6.85 -0.63
N ARG A 471 16.41 6.57 -1.35
CA ARG A 471 15.05 7.03 -1.01
C ARG A 471 14.29 6.11 -0.07
N VAL A 472 14.69 4.85 0.09
CA VAL A 472 14.14 3.97 1.13
C VAL A 472 14.30 4.65 2.50
N ILE A 473 13.23 4.64 3.30
CA ILE A 473 13.08 5.51 4.48
C ILE A 473 14.06 5.15 5.60
N SER A 474 14.26 3.86 5.86
CA SER A 474 15.06 3.36 6.98
C SER A 474 16.36 2.71 6.53
N TRP A 475 17.41 2.85 7.33
CA TRP A 475 18.70 2.18 7.08
C TRP A 475 18.58 0.66 7.04
N ARG A 476 17.68 0.09 7.86
CA ARG A 476 17.39 -1.35 7.84
C ARG A 476 16.88 -1.79 6.47
N ASN A 477 15.87 -1.11 5.92
CA ASN A 477 15.32 -1.51 4.63
C ASN A 477 16.31 -1.23 3.49
N ARG A 478 17.14 -0.17 3.59
CA ARG A 478 18.25 0.04 2.64
C ARG A 478 19.20 -1.16 2.61
N PHE A 479 19.60 -1.64 3.80
CA PHE A 479 20.44 -2.82 3.91
C PHE A 479 19.75 -4.05 3.32
N TYR A 480 18.48 -4.30 3.65
CA TYR A 480 17.73 -5.42 3.09
C TYR A 480 17.60 -5.36 1.57
N VAL A 481 17.33 -4.18 0.98
CA VAL A 481 17.26 -4.02 -0.48
C VAL A 481 18.61 -4.33 -1.12
N ALA A 482 19.70 -3.79 -0.57
CA ALA A 482 21.05 -4.04 -1.10
C ALA A 482 21.44 -5.53 -1.03
N ILE A 483 21.19 -6.18 0.11
CA ILE A 483 21.47 -7.60 0.30
C ILE A 483 20.59 -8.45 -0.62
N ASN A 484 19.29 -8.18 -0.72
CA ASN A 484 18.41 -8.96 -1.59
C ASN A 484 18.79 -8.82 -3.07
N TRP A 485 19.20 -7.64 -3.52
CA TRP A 485 19.74 -7.48 -4.86
C TRP A 485 21.03 -8.26 -5.08
N LEU A 486 21.93 -8.29 -4.09
CA LEU A 486 23.16 -9.08 -4.16
C LEU A 486 22.87 -10.58 -4.17
N THR A 487 22.05 -11.06 -3.23
CA THR A 487 21.63 -12.46 -3.14
C THR A 487 20.93 -12.91 -4.41
N THR A 488 20.01 -12.10 -4.96
CA THR A 488 19.33 -12.41 -6.22
C THR A 488 20.30 -12.47 -7.41
N MET A 489 21.30 -11.60 -7.41
CA MET A 489 22.33 -11.57 -8.44
C MET A 489 23.19 -12.85 -8.39
N VAL A 490 23.61 -13.26 -7.20
CA VAL A 490 24.53 -14.40 -6.98
C VAL A 490 23.81 -15.76 -7.03
N PHE A 491 22.66 -15.89 -6.36
CA PHE A 491 21.97 -17.18 -6.14
C PHE A 491 20.66 -17.33 -6.94
N GLY A 492 20.22 -16.28 -7.63
CA GLY A 492 18.91 -16.26 -8.28
C GLY A 492 17.78 -15.89 -7.32
N ARG A 493 16.53 -15.92 -7.81
CA ARG A 493 15.37 -15.52 -7.01
C ARG A 493 14.93 -16.64 -6.07
N ASP A 494 14.40 -16.24 -4.91
CA ASP A 494 13.65 -17.15 -4.05
C ASP A 494 12.27 -17.41 -4.68
N ILE A 495 11.99 -18.67 -4.98
CA ILE A 495 10.74 -19.11 -5.62
C ILE A 495 9.89 -19.98 -4.70
N SER A 496 10.17 -19.94 -3.40
CA SER A 496 9.36 -20.63 -2.40
C SER A 496 7.94 -20.07 -2.43
N ARG A 497 6.95 -20.95 -2.50
CA ARG A 497 5.53 -20.57 -2.34
C ARG A 497 5.21 -20.52 -0.85
N ILE A 498 5.33 -19.33 -0.26
CA ILE A 498 5.04 -19.04 1.16
C ILE A 498 3.63 -18.47 1.30
#